data_AF-A0A3D4HBB7-F1
#
_entry.id   AF-A0A3D4HBB7-F1
#
_cell.length_a   1.000
_cell.length_b   1.000
_cell.length_c   1.000
_cell.angle_alpha   90.00
_cell.angle_beta   90.00
_cell.angle_gamma   90.00
#
_symmetry.space_group_name_H-M   'P 1'
#
loop_
_entity.id
_entity.type
_entity.pdbx_description
1 polymer ?
#
loop_
_entity_poly.entity_id
_entity_poly.type
_entity_poly.pdbx_seq_one_letter_code
_entity_poly.pdbx_strand_id
1 'polypeptide(L)'
;SANASQKILETWAQRDSKGLAQSLDEISNLDQRDFAIEALSRSLARRSTDQALDWVESLSDENERANAYQAVYDSTPKGIGAMLQIEGGFPKIGEILPGGALESTSIRAGDLIVESREANGAPQSLYGVDLRNTVDHLRGAPGSEVEITVLRENPDTGELEQHTVNVVRDLLILKGEPRR
;
A
#
# COMPACT_ATOMS: atom_id res chain seq x y z
N SER A 1 15.82 -15.17 24.56
CA SER A 1 15.61 -13.78 24.11
C SER A 1 14.83 -13.77 22.80
N ALA A 2 13.52 -14.04 22.84
CA ALA A 2 12.67 -14.13 21.64
C ALA A 2 12.81 -12.91 20.70
N ASN A 3 12.95 -11.71 21.28
CA ASN A 3 13.15 -10.47 20.52
C ASN A 3 14.44 -10.44 19.68
N ALA A 4 15.49 -11.16 20.08
CA ALA A 4 16.76 -11.17 19.35
C ALA A 4 16.68 -12.08 18.11
N SER A 5 16.08 -13.27 18.24
CA SER A 5 15.88 -14.19 17.12
C SER A 5 14.92 -13.61 16.08
N GLN A 6 13.83 -12.97 16.53
CA GLN A 6 12.88 -12.30 15.65
C GLN A 6 13.54 -11.23 14.80
N LYS A 7 14.31 -10.33 15.41
CA LYS A 7 15.03 -9.27 14.68
C LYS A 7 16.01 -9.83 13.64
N ILE A 8 16.66 -10.96 13.93
CA ILE A 8 17.55 -11.64 12.97
C ILE A 8 16.76 -12.12 11.76
N LEU A 9 15.63 -12.80 11.98
CA LEU A 9 14.78 -13.31 10.90
C LEU A 9 14.19 -12.18 10.06
N GLU A 10 13.74 -11.08 10.67
CA GLU A 10 13.29 -9.88 9.94
C GLU A 10 14.41 -9.30 9.06
N THR A 11 15.60 -9.16 9.62
CA THR A 11 16.76 -8.62 8.90
C THR A 11 17.16 -9.56 7.76
N TRP A 12 17.10 -10.87 7.99
CA TRP A 12 17.38 -11.86 6.96
C TRP A 12 16.33 -11.80 5.85
N ALA A 13 15.04 -11.82 6.17
CA ALA A 13 13.95 -11.69 5.18
C ALA A 13 14.14 -10.46 4.27
N GLN A 14 14.51 -9.33 4.87
CA GLN A 14 14.73 -8.07 4.15
C GLN A 14 15.93 -8.13 3.21
N ARG A 15 17.03 -8.77 3.62
CA ARG A 15 18.30 -8.80 2.89
C ARG A 15 18.43 -9.95 1.91
N ASP A 16 17.90 -11.11 2.27
CA ASP A 16 17.99 -12.37 1.54
C ASP A 16 16.74 -13.21 1.80
N SER A 17 15.62 -12.75 1.25
CA SER A 17 14.35 -13.49 1.27
C SER A 17 14.45 -14.89 0.68
N LYS A 18 15.34 -15.09 -0.31
CA LYS A 18 15.49 -16.39 -0.97
C LYS A 18 16.18 -17.39 -0.05
N GLY A 19 17.28 -17.00 0.58
CA GLY A 19 17.97 -17.85 1.55
C GLY A 19 17.09 -18.17 2.75
N LEU A 20 16.35 -17.18 3.28
CA LEU A 20 15.41 -17.45 4.37
C LEU A 20 14.32 -18.46 3.94
N ALA A 21 13.75 -18.30 2.74
CA ALA A 21 12.75 -19.23 2.21
C ALA A 21 13.28 -20.67 2.12
N GLN A 22 14.54 -20.83 1.69
CA GLN A 22 15.18 -22.15 1.56
C GLN A 22 15.50 -22.80 2.91
N SER A 23 15.73 -22.01 3.96
CA SER A 23 16.04 -22.52 5.30
C SER A 23 14.81 -22.76 6.17
N LEU A 24 13.58 -22.48 5.71
CA LEU A 24 12.37 -22.65 6.55
C LEU A 24 12.24 -24.07 7.11
N ASP A 25 12.56 -25.10 6.31
CA ASP A 25 12.48 -26.51 6.71
C ASP A 25 13.52 -26.92 7.74
N GLU A 26 14.57 -26.12 7.93
CA GLU A 26 15.59 -26.32 8.95
C GLU A 26 15.17 -25.71 10.30
N ILE A 27 14.13 -24.86 10.33
CA ILE A 27 13.63 -24.21 11.55
C ILE A 27 12.66 -25.14 12.26
N SER A 28 13.17 -25.97 13.18
CA SER A 28 12.35 -26.92 13.95
C SER A 28 11.47 -26.28 15.02
N ASN A 29 11.77 -25.06 15.46
CA ASN A 29 10.94 -24.35 16.43
C ASN A 29 9.76 -23.68 15.72
N LEU A 30 8.54 -24.14 16.02
CA LEU A 30 7.32 -23.70 15.34
C LEU A 30 7.10 -22.18 15.45
N ASP A 31 7.25 -21.59 16.63
CA ASP A 31 7.10 -20.13 16.82
C ASP A 31 8.11 -19.32 15.97
N GLN A 32 9.35 -19.80 15.85
CA GLN A 32 10.37 -19.17 15.01
C GLN A 32 10.07 -19.36 13.53
N ARG A 33 9.50 -20.51 13.14
CA ARG A 33 9.12 -20.80 11.76
C ARG A 33 7.95 -19.93 11.33
N ASP A 34 6.90 -19.84 12.14
CA ASP A 34 5.76 -18.93 11.92
C ASP A 34 6.24 -17.49 11.77
N PHE A 35 7.12 -17.05 12.68
CA PHE A 35 7.69 -15.71 12.60
C PHE A 35 8.54 -15.50 11.33
N ALA A 36 9.33 -16.50 10.92
CA ALA A 36 10.13 -16.42 9.70
C ALA A 36 9.25 -16.31 8.45
N ILE A 37 8.15 -17.07 8.40
CA ILE A 37 7.15 -17.04 7.33
C ILE A 37 6.50 -15.66 7.28
N GLU A 38 6.07 -15.11 8.41
CA GLU A 38 5.52 -13.75 8.46
C GLU A 38 6.54 -12.71 8.00
N ALA A 39 7.78 -12.75 8.51
CA ALA A 39 8.84 -11.82 8.16
C ALA A 39 9.14 -11.85 6.65
N LEU A 40 9.18 -13.05 6.07
CA LEU A 40 9.36 -13.27 4.64
C LEU A 40 8.18 -12.71 3.83
N SER A 41 6.95 -13.02 4.22
CA SER A 41 5.71 -12.51 3.63
C SER A 41 5.70 -10.98 3.55
N ARG A 42 5.95 -10.32 4.69
CA ARG A 42 6.00 -8.85 4.79
C ARG A 42 7.11 -8.27 3.93
N SER A 43 8.28 -8.92 3.90
CA SER A 43 9.40 -8.46 3.08
C SER A 43 9.13 -8.58 1.59
N LEU A 44 8.47 -9.65 1.14
CA LEU A 44 8.12 -9.86 -0.27
C LEU A 44 7.05 -8.85 -0.70
N ALA A 45 5.97 -8.71 0.09
CA ALA A 45 4.85 -7.84 -0.23
C ALA A 45 5.24 -6.36 -0.41
N ARG A 46 6.24 -5.88 0.35
CA ARG A 46 6.78 -4.51 0.20
C ARG A 46 7.45 -4.24 -1.14
N ARG A 47 7.91 -5.29 -1.83
CA ARG A 47 8.58 -5.18 -3.14
C ARG A 47 7.63 -5.53 -4.28
N SER A 48 6.84 -6.58 -4.11
CA SER A 48 6.03 -7.21 -5.16
C SER A 48 4.91 -7.99 -4.47
N THR A 49 3.71 -7.44 -4.47
CA THR A 49 2.55 -8.08 -3.81
C THR A 49 2.16 -9.36 -4.52
N ASP A 50 2.18 -9.35 -5.85
CA ASP A 50 1.92 -10.53 -6.70
C ASP A 50 2.90 -11.69 -6.42
N GLN A 51 4.21 -11.45 -6.43
CA GLN A 51 5.20 -12.49 -6.15
C GLN A 51 5.14 -12.96 -4.68
N ALA A 52 4.71 -12.10 -3.76
CA ALA A 52 4.46 -12.52 -2.39
C ALA A 52 3.30 -13.52 -2.34
N LEU A 53 2.18 -13.23 -3.02
CA LEU A 53 1.03 -14.13 -3.10
C LEU A 53 1.39 -15.46 -3.77
N ASP A 54 2.15 -15.44 -4.87
CA ASP A 54 2.63 -16.67 -5.55
C ASP A 54 3.46 -17.54 -4.59
N TRP A 55 4.33 -16.92 -3.78
CA TRP A 55 5.12 -17.66 -2.80
C TRP A 55 4.23 -18.22 -1.68
N VAL A 56 3.26 -17.45 -1.18
CA VAL A 56 2.30 -17.93 -0.17
C VAL A 56 1.53 -19.14 -0.70
N GLU A 57 1.09 -19.13 -1.97
CA GLU A 57 0.38 -20.24 -2.61
C GLU A 57 1.21 -21.52 -2.72
N SER A 58 2.55 -21.38 -2.76
CA SER A 58 3.46 -22.53 -2.80
C SER A 58 3.63 -23.23 -1.45
N LEU A 59 3.21 -22.60 -0.34
CA LEU A 59 3.29 -23.20 0.99
C LEU A 59 2.32 -24.38 1.10
N SER A 60 2.85 -25.54 1.48
CA SER A 60 2.06 -26.78 1.56
C SER A 60 1.16 -26.80 2.79
N ASP A 61 1.65 -26.33 3.95
CA ASP A 61 0.87 -26.28 5.19
C ASP A 61 -0.18 -25.16 5.13
N GLU A 62 -1.41 -25.49 5.49
CA GLU A 62 -2.55 -24.57 5.40
C GLU A 62 -2.51 -23.46 6.45
N ASN A 63 -2.02 -23.74 7.65
CA ASN A 63 -1.92 -22.73 8.70
C ASN A 63 -0.80 -21.74 8.38
N GLU A 64 0.35 -22.24 7.93
CA GLU A 64 1.46 -21.42 7.44
C GLU A 64 1.01 -20.51 6.30
N ARG A 65 0.28 -21.07 5.33
CA ARG A 65 -0.27 -20.32 4.20
C ARG A 65 -1.26 -19.24 4.66
N ALA A 66 -2.15 -19.54 5.60
CA ALA A 66 -3.09 -18.57 6.16
C ALA A 66 -2.38 -17.42 6.88
N ASN A 67 -1.38 -17.73 7.72
CA ASN A 67 -0.56 -16.73 8.43
C ASN A 67 0.18 -15.83 7.43
N ALA A 68 0.76 -16.44 6.38
CA ALA A 68 1.49 -15.73 5.35
C ALA A 68 0.57 -14.81 4.54
N TYR A 69 -0.64 -15.26 4.15
CA TYR A 69 -1.63 -14.41 3.49
C TYR A 69 -2.00 -13.19 4.33
N GLN A 70 -2.25 -13.39 5.63
CA GLN A 70 -2.56 -12.29 6.55
C GLN A 70 -1.41 -11.27 6.60
N ALA A 71 -0.16 -11.75 6.68
CA ALA A 71 1.02 -10.90 6.69
C ALA A 71 1.21 -10.12 5.36
N VAL A 72 0.90 -10.72 4.22
CA VAL A 72 0.88 -10.03 2.91
C VAL A 72 -0.21 -8.96 2.88
N TYR A 73 -1.44 -9.31 3.27
CA TYR A 73 -2.57 -8.38 3.31
C TYR A 73 -2.27 -7.17 4.21
N ASP A 74 -1.68 -7.38 5.38
CA ASP A 74 -1.33 -6.29 6.31
C ASP A 74 -0.19 -5.40 5.83
N SER A 75 0.68 -5.94 4.98
CA SER A 75 1.81 -5.19 4.40
C SER A 75 1.48 -4.48 3.09
N THR A 76 0.35 -4.82 2.47
CA THR A 76 -0.07 -4.25 1.20
C THR A 76 -0.68 -2.86 1.42
N PRO A 77 -0.25 -1.81 0.69
CA PRO A 77 -0.87 -0.49 0.79
C PRO A 77 -2.36 -0.53 0.46
N LYS A 78 -3.17 0.22 1.21
CA LYS A 78 -4.64 0.28 1.09
C LYS A 78 -5.09 1.72 1.00
N GLY A 79 -5.87 2.10 0.00
CA GLY A 79 -6.31 3.48 -0.17
C GLY A 79 -6.64 3.83 -1.60
N ILE A 80 -6.29 5.06 -2.01
CA ILE A 80 -6.65 5.61 -3.31
C ILE A 80 -5.71 5.18 -4.47
N GLY A 81 -4.51 4.65 -4.17
CA GLY A 81 -3.57 4.18 -5.19
C GLY A 81 -2.89 5.30 -6.01
N ALA A 82 -2.20 6.22 -5.32
CA ALA A 82 -1.51 7.35 -5.96
C ALA A 82 -0.16 7.65 -5.31
N MET A 83 0.76 8.24 -6.07
CA MET A 83 1.93 8.92 -5.53
C MET A 83 1.63 10.40 -5.36
N LEU A 84 1.86 10.91 -4.15
CA LEU A 84 1.57 12.29 -3.79
C LEU A 84 2.86 13.08 -3.56
N GLN A 85 2.81 14.37 -3.86
CA GLN A 85 3.84 15.35 -3.54
C GLN A 85 3.17 16.56 -2.90
N ILE A 86 3.90 17.38 -2.14
CA ILE A 86 3.36 18.65 -1.64
C ILE A 86 3.84 19.77 -2.56
N GLU A 87 2.91 20.51 -3.14
CA GLU A 87 3.17 21.66 -4.00
C GLU A 87 2.32 22.85 -3.53
N GLY A 88 2.96 23.97 -3.22
CA GLY A 88 2.25 25.17 -2.75
C GLY A 88 1.41 24.95 -1.47
N GLY A 89 1.75 23.95 -0.66
CA GLY A 89 0.98 23.57 0.54
C GLY A 89 -0.18 22.62 0.27
N PHE A 90 -0.42 22.20 -0.98
CA PHE A 90 -1.43 21.22 -1.33
C PHE A 90 -0.79 19.87 -1.67
N PRO A 91 -1.45 18.76 -1.32
CA PRO A 91 -1.16 17.46 -1.90
C PRO A 91 -1.48 17.45 -3.40
N LYS A 92 -0.46 17.30 -4.22
CA LYS A 92 -0.56 17.12 -5.66
C LYS A 92 -0.46 15.64 -6.01
N ILE A 93 -1.31 15.18 -6.92
CA ILE A 93 -1.22 13.85 -7.51
C ILE A 93 -0.08 13.87 -8.53
N GLY A 94 1.02 13.21 -8.20
CA GLY A 94 2.15 13.04 -9.11
C GLY A 94 1.91 11.93 -10.12
N GLU A 95 1.41 10.79 -9.63
CA GLU A 95 1.15 9.60 -10.45
C GLU A 95 -0.07 8.83 -9.91
N ILE A 96 -0.89 8.30 -10.81
CA ILE A 96 -1.91 7.29 -10.48
C ILE A 96 -1.27 5.93 -10.69
N LEU A 97 -1.27 5.11 -9.65
CA LEU A 97 -0.57 3.83 -9.67
C LEU A 97 -1.41 2.76 -10.40
N PRO A 98 -0.80 1.95 -11.28
CA PRO A 98 -1.49 0.86 -11.94
C PRO A 98 -2.16 -0.13 -10.99
N GLY A 99 -3.43 -0.46 -11.25
CA GLY A 99 -4.27 -1.27 -10.37
C GLY A 99 -4.77 -0.54 -9.11
N GLY A 100 -4.53 0.78 -9.01
CA GLY A 100 -4.98 1.61 -7.90
C GLY A 100 -6.41 2.12 -8.08
N ALA A 101 -7.08 2.45 -6.97
CA ALA A 101 -8.48 2.87 -6.98
C ALA A 101 -8.77 4.08 -7.89
N LEU A 102 -7.87 5.07 -7.92
CA LEU A 102 -8.03 6.27 -8.75
C LEU A 102 -8.08 6.00 -10.26
N GLU A 103 -7.55 4.87 -10.76
CA GLU A 103 -7.60 4.55 -12.19
C GLU A 103 -9.03 4.50 -12.75
N SER A 104 -10.01 4.17 -11.90
CA SER A 104 -11.43 4.08 -12.27
C SER A 104 -12.18 5.42 -12.20
N THR A 105 -11.49 6.51 -11.86
CA THR A 105 -12.10 7.82 -11.60
C THR A 105 -11.74 8.85 -12.67
N SER A 106 -12.27 10.07 -12.54
CA SER A 106 -11.94 11.20 -13.43
C SER A 106 -10.69 11.98 -12.99
N ILE A 107 -10.04 11.57 -11.91
CA ILE A 107 -8.86 12.19 -11.31
C ILE A 107 -7.62 11.89 -12.15
N ARG A 108 -6.66 12.81 -12.16
CA ARG A 108 -5.48 12.76 -13.04
C ARG A 108 -4.24 13.23 -12.30
N ALA A 109 -3.08 12.87 -12.84
CA ALA A 109 -1.83 13.51 -12.44
C ALA A 109 -1.90 15.02 -12.69
N GLY A 110 -1.36 15.80 -11.76
CA GLY A 110 -1.42 17.26 -11.75
C GLY A 110 -2.50 17.84 -10.82
N ASP A 111 -3.54 17.07 -10.50
CA ASP A 111 -4.62 17.53 -9.63
C ASP A 111 -4.12 17.85 -8.21
N LEU A 112 -4.60 18.96 -7.64
CA LEU A 112 -4.32 19.38 -6.27
C LEU A 112 -5.49 18.96 -5.37
N ILE A 113 -5.27 18.04 -4.43
CA ILE A 113 -6.28 17.60 -3.47
C ILE A 113 -6.46 18.68 -2.41
N VAL A 114 -7.65 19.26 -2.34
CA VAL A 114 -7.95 20.35 -1.39
C VAL A 114 -8.72 19.87 -0.17
N GLU A 115 -9.53 18.83 -0.34
CA GLU A 115 -10.40 18.32 0.72
C GLU A 115 -10.58 16.81 0.60
N SER A 116 -10.71 16.14 1.74
CA SER A 116 -11.17 14.76 1.83
C SER A 116 -12.32 14.64 2.83
N ARG A 117 -13.22 13.69 2.58
CA ARG A 117 -14.38 13.45 3.42
C ARG A 117 -14.73 11.97 3.44
N GLU A 118 -14.76 11.40 4.65
CA GLU A 118 -15.29 10.05 4.87
C GLU A 118 -16.81 10.03 4.65
N ALA A 119 -17.40 8.89 4.29
CA ALA A 119 -18.82 8.76 3.93
C ALA A 119 -19.83 9.48 4.86
N ASN A 120 -19.57 9.51 6.18
CA ASN A 120 -20.38 10.20 7.18
C ASN A 120 -19.60 11.28 7.96
N GLY A 121 -18.46 11.71 7.44
CA GLY A 121 -17.56 12.67 8.06
C GLY A 121 -17.88 14.12 7.69
N ALA A 122 -17.36 15.03 8.52
CA ALA A 122 -17.20 16.41 8.12
C ALA A 122 -16.08 16.52 7.07
N PRO A 123 -16.18 17.43 6.10
CA PRO A 123 -15.09 17.67 5.17
C PRO A 123 -13.83 18.15 5.89
N GLN A 124 -12.67 17.65 5.45
CA GLN A 124 -11.36 17.94 6.03
C GLN A 124 -10.48 18.57 4.97
N SER A 125 -10.11 19.84 5.20
CA SER A 125 -9.12 20.52 4.36
C SER A 125 -7.76 19.84 4.47
N LEU A 126 -7.09 19.66 3.33
CA LEU A 126 -5.75 19.07 3.25
C LEU A 126 -4.66 20.13 2.99
N TYR A 127 -5.02 21.41 2.93
CA TYR A 127 -4.05 22.50 2.78
C TYR A 127 -3.17 22.63 4.04
N GLY A 128 -1.86 22.68 3.82
CA GLY A 128 -0.87 22.82 4.90
C GLY A 128 -0.69 21.56 5.75
N VAL A 129 -1.39 20.47 5.42
CA VAL A 129 -1.21 19.16 6.05
C VAL A 129 0.07 18.54 5.48
N ASP A 130 0.92 18.00 6.35
CA ASP A 130 2.13 17.31 5.89
C ASP A 130 1.78 16.02 5.15
N LEU A 131 2.68 15.62 4.24
CA LEU A 131 2.46 14.48 3.35
C LEU A 131 2.08 13.18 4.09
N ARG A 132 2.66 12.94 5.28
CA ARG A 132 2.37 11.71 6.03
C ARG A 132 0.92 11.71 6.51
N ASN A 133 0.49 12.79 7.15
CA ASN A 133 -0.87 12.92 7.63
C ASN A 133 -1.88 12.94 6.47
N THR A 134 -1.57 13.62 5.37
CA THR A 134 -2.37 13.56 4.13
C THR A 134 -2.57 12.12 3.67
N VAL A 135 -1.48 11.35 3.58
CA VAL A 135 -1.56 9.94 3.17
C VAL A 135 -2.43 9.15 4.14
N ASP A 136 -2.33 9.39 5.44
CA ASP A 136 -3.15 8.69 6.44
C ASP A 136 -4.65 9.02 6.32
N HIS A 137 -5.02 10.24 5.91
CA HIS A 137 -6.42 10.60 5.58
C HIS A 137 -6.95 9.89 4.32
N LEU A 138 -6.09 9.68 3.33
CA LEU A 138 -6.50 9.10 2.05
C LEU A 138 -6.46 7.56 2.06
N ARG A 139 -5.72 6.96 3.00
CA ARG A 139 -5.76 5.52 3.28
C ARG A 139 -7.07 5.12 3.95
N GLY A 140 -7.37 3.82 3.90
CA GLY A 140 -8.54 3.24 4.54
C GLY A 140 -8.73 1.79 4.14
N ALA A 141 -9.72 1.13 4.73
CA ALA A 141 -10.00 -0.28 4.43
C ALA A 141 -10.45 -0.46 2.97
N PRO A 142 -10.05 -1.55 2.29
CA PRO A 142 -10.61 -1.89 0.98
C PRO A 142 -12.14 -1.94 1.00
N GLY A 143 -12.78 -1.38 -0.03
CA GLY A 143 -14.23 -1.23 -0.12
C GLY A 143 -14.82 -0.06 0.68
N SER A 144 -14.03 0.64 1.50
CA SER A 144 -14.48 1.90 2.11
C SER A 144 -14.38 3.06 1.13
N GLU A 145 -15.21 4.08 1.31
CA GLU A 145 -15.26 5.24 0.41
C GLU A 145 -14.64 6.49 1.04
N VAL A 146 -13.98 7.28 0.21
CA VAL A 146 -13.60 8.66 0.52
C VAL A 146 -13.99 9.56 -0.64
N GLU A 147 -14.71 10.62 -0.33
CA GLU A 147 -14.95 11.73 -1.25
C GLU A 147 -13.72 12.64 -1.22
N ILE A 148 -13.14 12.92 -2.39
CA ILE A 148 -12.06 13.90 -2.51
C ILE A 148 -12.48 15.02 -3.44
N THR A 149 -12.13 16.24 -3.05
CA THR A 149 -12.26 17.43 -3.90
C THR A 149 -10.86 17.85 -4.34
N VAL A 150 -10.71 18.07 -5.63
CA VAL A 150 -9.46 18.51 -6.26
C VAL A 150 -9.64 19.80 -7.03
N LEU A 151 -8.56 20.56 -7.15
CA LEU A 151 -8.42 21.65 -8.11
C LEU A 151 -7.54 21.18 -9.27
N ARG A 152 -7.99 21.48 -10.49
CA ARG A 152 -7.30 21.15 -11.73
C ARG A 152 -7.12 22.41 -12.55
N GLU A 153 -5.91 22.65 -13.03
CA GLU A 153 -5.66 23.73 -13.98
C GLU A 153 -6.21 23.35 -15.36
N ASN A 154 -7.08 24.20 -15.90
CA ASN A 154 -7.54 24.10 -17.28
C ASN A 154 -6.38 24.55 -18.20
N PRO A 155 -5.90 23.69 -19.11
CA PRO A 155 -4.74 24.02 -19.94
C PRO A 155 -5.00 25.12 -20.97
N ASP A 156 -6.27 25.39 -21.33
CA ASP A 156 -6.64 26.40 -22.31
C ASP A 156 -6.80 27.78 -21.66
N THR A 157 -7.35 27.84 -20.44
CA THR A 157 -7.66 29.10 -19.75
C THR A 157 -6.68 29.46 -18.64
N GLY A 158 -5.94 28.48 -18.11
CA GLY A 158 -5.12 28.62 -16.90
C GLY A 158 -5.93 28.76 -15.60
N GLU A 159 -7.25 28.64 -15.67
CA GLU A 159 -8.11 28.74 -14.48
C GLU A 159 -8.14 27.41 -13.72
N LEU A 160 -8.27 27.50 -12.39
CA LEU A 160 -8.46 26.32 -11.54
C LEU A 160 -9.94 25.93 -11.50
N GLU A 161 -10.24 24.72 -11.94
CA GLU A 161 -11.55 24.10 -11.90
C GLU A 161 -11.64 23.10 -10.74
N GLN A 162 -12.77 23.09 -10.04
CA GLN A 162 -13.03 22.14 -8.96
C GLN A 162 -13.68 20.86 -9.51
N HIS A 163 -13.18 19.71 -9.06
CA HIS A 163 -13.80 18.42 -9.30
C HIS A 163 -13.93 17.65 -7.99
N THR A 164 -15.06 16.96 -7.80
CA THR A 164 -15.32 16.10 -6.63
C THR A 164 -15.63 14.70 -7.11
N VAL A 165 -15.02 13.69 -6.50
CA VAL A 165 -15.25 12.28 -6.80
C VAL A 165 -15.32 11.44 -5.53
N ASN A 166 -16.14 10.39 -5.56
CA ASN A 166 -16.06 9.31 -4.57
C ASN A 166 -15.08 8.25 -5.06
N VAL A 167 -14.13 7.89 -4.20
CA VAL A 167 -13.13 6.87 -4.45
C VAL A 167 -13.42 5.68 -3.53
N VAL A 168 -13.68 4.52 -4.11
CA VAL A 168 -13.74 3.25 -3.38
C VAL A 168 -12.32 2.76 -3.19
N ARG A 169 -11.81 2.78 -1.96
CA ARG A 169 -10.44 2.39 -1.63
C ARG A 169 -10.22 0.90 -1.93
N ASP A 170 -9.01 0.53 -2.31
CA ASP A 170 -8.65 -0.86 -2.59
C ASP A 170 -7.22 -1.19 -2.12
N LEU A 171 -6.88 -2.48 -2.15
CA LEU A 171 -5.52 -2.98 -2.07
C LEU A 171 -4.75 -2.61 -3.32
N LEU A 172 -3.58 -2.01 -3.15
CA LEU A 172 -2.67 -1.77 -4.25
C LEU A 172 -1.76 -2.99 -4.46
N ILE A 173 -2.08 -3.81 -5.46
CA ILE A 173 -1.25 -4.96 -5.84
C ILE A 173 -0.05 -4.46 -6.65
N LEU A 174 1.10 -4.36 -5.99
CA LEU A 174 2.36 -4.00 -6.63
C LEU A 174 2.85 -5.17 -7.48
N LYS A 175 3.00 -4.94 -8.78
CA LYS A 175 3.58 -5.93 -9.70
C LYS A 175 5.09 -5.82 -9.72
N GLY A 176 5.78 -6.95 -9.65
CA GLY A 176 7.22 -7.00 -9.83
C GLY A 176 7.60 -6.73 -11.28
N GLU A 177 8.80 -6.20 -11.51
CA GLU A 177 9.39 -6.15 -12.86
C GLU A 177 9.46 -7.58 -13.43
N PRO A 178 9.04 -7.79 -14.70
CA PRO A 178 9.21 -9.08 -15.34
C PRO A 178 10.68 -9.45 -15.35
N ARG A 179 11.02 -10.61 -14.78
CA ARG A 179 12.39 -11.13 -14.81
C ARG A 179 12.81 -11.32 -16.27
N ARG A 180 13.72 -10.48 -16.75
CA ARG A 180 14.35 -10.61 -18.08
C ARG A 180 15.40 -11.71 -18.08
#